data_AF-A0A1A8ZUX6-F1
#
_entry.id   AF-A0A1A8ZUX6-F1
#
_cell.length_a   1.000
_cell.length_b   1.000
_cell.length_c   1.000
_cell.angle_alpha   90.00
_cell.angle_beta   90.00
_cell.angle_gamma   90.00
#
_symmetry.space_group_name_H-M   'P 1'
#
loop_
_entity.id
_entity.type
_entity.pdbx_description
1 polymer ?
#
loop_
_entity_poly.entity_id
_entity_poly.type
_entity_poly.pdbx_seq_one_letter_code
_entity_poly.pdbx_strand_id
1 'polypeptide(L)'
;MGDGVVVPTDKLTSTAEVLKGLATSADQIADGLAAADPPDVLWGGLGMLMKGWYDGKADQTRDHIRTISTALQSQGGAIRASADRYRQLDADLQAAFARFQQTLSGGE
;
A
#
# COMPACT_ATOMS: atom_id res chain seq x y z
N MET A 1 -5.83 21.85 29.88
CA MET A 1 -5.45 21.66 28.47
C MET A 1 -5.37 20.16 28.26
N GLY A 2 -6.45 19.58 27.72
CA GLY A 2 -6.55 18.13 27.57
C GLY A 2 -5.49 17.64 26.61
N ASP A 3 -4.75 16.61 27.03
CA ASP A 3 -3.82 15.84 26.22
C ASP A 3 -4.62 15.11 25.14
N GLY A 4 -5.05 15.88 24.14
CA GLY A 4 -5.77 15.37 22.99
C GLY A 4 -4.82 14.53 22.19
N VAL A 5 -5.14 13.25 22.01
CA VAL A 5 -4.37 12.35 21.15
C VAL A 5 -4.40 12.91 19.72
N VAL A 6 -3.38 13.68 19.36
CA VAL A 6 -3.18 14.17 17.99
C VAL A 6 -2.70 12.98 17.17
N VAL A 7 -3.56 12.48 16.28
CA VAL A 7 -3.18 11.41 15.37
C VAL A 7 -2.18 11.96 14.36
N PRO A 8 -0.95 11.40 14.26
CA PRO A 8 0.07 11.90 13.35
C PRO A 8 -0.24 11.46 11.90
N THR A 9 -1.17 12.16 11.26
CA THR A 9 -1.65 11.86 9.89
C THR A 9 -0.55 11.89 8.84
N ASP A 10 0.50 12.68 9.06
CA ASP A 10 1.70 12.71 8.20
C ASP A 10 2.48 11.40 8.25
N LYS A 11 2.61 10.80 9.44
CA LYS A 11 3.26 9.49 9.59
C LYS A 11 2.44 8.40 8.90
N LEU A 12 1.12 8.42 9.07
CA LEU A 12 0.23 7.48 8.37
C LEU A 12 0.34 7.62 6.85
N THR A 13 0.38 8.85 6.35
CA THR A 13 0.54 9.11 4.91
C THR A 13 1.90 8.61 4.39
N SER A 14 2.98 8.90 5.13
CA SER A 14 4.32 8.41 4.79
C SER A 14 4.38 6.89 4.76
N THR A 15 3.81 6.21 5.76
CA THR A 15 3.71 4.74 5.77
C THR A 15 2.93 4.20 4.58
N ALA A 16 1.82 4.84 4.21
CA ALA A 16 1.05 4.44 3.04
C ALA A 16 1.85 4.57 1.73
N GLU A 17 2.65 5.63 1.57
CA GLU A 17 3.54 5.79 0.41
C GLU A 17 4.67 4.76 0.39
N VAL A 18 5.26 4.42 1.54
CA VAL A 18 6.24 3.34 1.64
C VAL A 18 5.64 2.00 1.21
N LEU A 19 4.44 1.67 1.70
CA LEU A 19 3.76 0.42 1.32
C LEU A 19 3.43 0.38 -0.17
N LYS A 20 3.03 1.51 -0.76
CA LYS A 20 2.83 1.64 -2.20
C LYS A 20 4.13 1.43 -2.99
N GLY A 21 5.25 1.98 -2.50
CA GLY A 21 6.57 1.77 -3.08
C GLY A 21 6.97 0.29 -3.05
N LEU A 22 6.79 -0.37 -1.91
CA LEU A 22 7.06 -1.80 -1.75
C LEU A 22 6.19 -2.66 -2.66
N ALA A 23 4.91 -2.32 -2.82
CA ALA A 23 4.03 -3.01 -3.76
C ALA A 23 4.52 -2.88 -5.21
N THR A 24 4.88 -1.67 -5.62
CA THR A 24 5.47 -1.43 -6.96
C THR A 24 6.73 -2.25 -7.19
N SER A 25 7.63 -2.29 -6.20
CA SER A 25 8.84 -3.09 -6.28
C SER A 25 8.54 -4.59 -6.34
N ALA A 26 7.54 -5.08 -5.61
CA ALA A 26 7.11 -6.47 -5.69
C ALA A 26 6.62 -6.82 -7.10
N ASP A 27 5.76 -5.99 -7.70
CA ASP A 27 5.30 -6.21 -9.09
C ASP A 27 6.47 -6.23 -10.09
N GLN A 28 7.42 -5.31 -9.95
CA GLN A 28 8.64 -5.29 -10.77
C GLN A 28 9.48 -6.56 -10.64
N ILE A 29 9.57 -7.14 -9.43
CA ILE A 29 10.28 -8.42 -9.22
C ILE A 29 9.52 -9.56 -9.90
N ALA A 30 8.19 -9.61 -9.81
CA ALA A 30 7.39 -10.63 -10.47
C ALA A 30 7.55 -10.58 -12.00
N ASP A 31 7.54 -9.37 -12.57
CA ASP A 31 7.73 -9.16 -14.00
C ASP A 31 9.17 -9.44 -14.44
N GLY A 32 10.16 -9.06 -13.63
CA GLY A 32 11.57 -9.38 -13.86
C GLY A 32 11.84 -10.89 -13.81
N LEU A 33 11.18 -11.62 -12.91
CA LEU A 33 11.26 -13.07 -12.85
C LEU A 33 10.70 -13.71 -14.13
N ALA A 34 9.58 -13.18 -14.65
CA ALA A 34 9.04 -13.64 -15.92
C ALA A 34 9.96 -13.37 -17.12
N ALA A 35 10.64 -12.21 -17.13
CA ALA A 35 11.60 -11.89 -18.18
C ALA A 35 12.88 -12.74 -18.10
N ALA A 36 13.21 -13.27 -16.92
CA ALA A 36 14.38 -14.11 -16.68
C ALA A 36 14.13 -15.61 -16.93
N ASP A 37 12.89 -16.01 -17.27
CA ASP A 37 12.56 -17.41 -17.53
C ASP A 37 13.43 -17.96 -18.69
N PRO A 38 14.12 -19.11 -18.49
CA PRO A 38 14.97 -19.67 -19.53
C PRO A 38 14.13 -20.11 -20.74
N PRO A 39 14.49 -19.71 -21.98
CA PRO A 39 13.77 -20.13 -23.16
C PRO A 39 13.81 -21.65 -23.35
N ASP A 40 12.75 -22.21 -23.96
CA ASP A 40 12.52 -23.65 -24.16
C ASP A 40 13.74 -24.39 -24.74
N VAL A 41 14.50 -23.73 -25.62
CA VAL A 41 15.71 -24.28 -26.25
C VAL A 41 16.82 -24.63 -25.25
N LEU A 42 16.90 -23.95 -24.11
CA LEU A 42 17.92 -24.21 -23.09
C LEU A 42 17.66 -25.47 -22.27
N TRP A 43 16.41 -25.95 -22.23
CA TRP A 43 16.04 -27.14 -21.49
C TRP A 43 16.37 -28.44 -22.25
N GLY A 44 16.37 -28.40 -23.58
CA GLY A 44 16.60 -29.58 -24.43
C GLY A 44 15.56 -30.70 -24.21
N GLY A 45 15.78 -31.86 -24.85
CA GLY A 45 14.82 -32.97 -24.81
C GLY A 45 14.72 -33.68 -23.45
N LEU A 46 15.84 -33.79 -22.72
CA LEU A 46 15.88 -34.43 -21.39
C LEU A 46 15.45 -33.50 -20.25
N GLY A 47 15.62 -32.18 -20.41
CA GLY A 47 15.28 -31.20 -19.38
C GLY A 47 13.81 -30.78 -19.37
N MET A 48 12.99 -31.21 -20.33
CA MET A 48 11.56 -30.88 -20.41
C MET A 48 10.76 -31.26 -19.15
N LEU A 49 11.12 -32.35 -18.48
CA LEU A 49 10.49 -32.74 -17.21
C LEU A 49 10.86 -31.78 -16.06
N MET A 50 12.13 -31.36 -16.00
CA MET A 50 12.61 -30.38 -15.02
C MET A 50 12.04 -28.99 -15.30
N LYS A 51 11.83 -28.65 -16.58
CA LYS A 51 11.16 -27.43 -17.02
C LYS A 51 9.75 -27.33 -16.46
N GLY A 52 8.93 -28.38 -16.58
CA GLY A 52 7.57 -28.34 -16.04
C GLY A 52 7.53 -28.09 -14.52
N TRP A 53 8.49 -28.67 -13.78
CA TRP A 53 8.63 -28.40 -12.35
C TRP A 53 9.12 -26.97 -12.07
N TYR A 54 10.08 -26.48 -12.86
CA TYR A 54 10.58 -25.11 -12.80
C TYR A 54 9.47 -24.09 -13.08
N ASP A 55 8.75 -24.23 -14.20
CA ASP A 55 7.68 -23.34 -14.64
C ASP A 55 6.61 -23.23 -13.54
N GLY A 56 6.19 -24.36 -12.98
CA GLY A 56 5.22 -24.37 -11.88
C GLY A 56 5.72 -23.66 -10.61
N LYS A 57 7.03 -23.72 -10.31
CA LYS A 57 7.62 -23.00 -9.18
C LYS A 57 7.83 -21.51 -9.48
N ALA A 58 8.20 -21.18 -10.70
CA ALA A 58 8.31 -19.80 -11.17
C ALA A 58 6.94 -19.11 -11.11
N ASP A 59 5.89 -19.76 -11.62
CA ASP A 59 4.50 -19.30 -11.52
C ASP A 59 4.06 -19.10 -10.08
N GLN A 60 4.25 -20.11 -9.23
CA GLN A 60 3.88 -20.02 -7.82
C GLN A 60 4.58 -18.86 -7.10
N THR A 61 5.84 -18.60 -7.46
CA THR A 61 6.63 -17.50 -6.90
C THR A 61 6.12 -16.14 -7.39
N ARG A 62 5.86 -15.98 -8.69
CA ARG A 62 5.26 -14.77 -9.26
C ARG A 62 3.92 -14.46 -8.61
N ASP A 63 3.07 -15.45 -8.44
CA ASP A 63 1.75 -15.30 -7.83
C ASP A 63 1.83 -14.90 -6.36
N HIS A 64 2.77 -15.49 -5.60
CA HIS A 64 3.01 -15.07 -4.21
C HIS A 64 3.45 -13.61 -4.13
N ILE A 65 4.36 -13.19 -5.01
CA ILE A 65 4.85 -11.81 -5.05
C ILE A 65 3.71 -10.84 -5.40
N ARG A 66 2.87 -11.17 -6.38
CA ARG A 66 1.68 -10.35 -6.73
C ARG A 66 0.65 -10.30 -5.61
N THR A 67 0.47 -11.40 -4.89
CA THR A 67 -0.40 -11.44 -3.70
C THR A 67 0.12 -10.51 -2.62
N ILE A 68 1.44 -10.50 -2.38
CA ILE A 68 2.09 -9.57 -1.44
C ILE A 68 1.90 -8.12 -1.91
N SER A 69 2.15 -7.83 -3.20
CA SER A 69 1.90 -6.49 -3.76
C SER A 69 0.46 -6.02 -3.50
N THR A 70 -0.52 -6.86 -3.83
CA THR A 70 -1.94 -6.57 -3.61
C THR A 70 -2.26 -6.30 -2.14
N ALA A 71 -1.72 -7.11 -1.22
CA ALA A 71 -1.90 -6.92 0.21
C ALA A 71 -1.29 -5.58 0.69
N LEU A 72 -0.10 -5.24 0.20
CA LEU A 72 0.58 -3.97 0.52
C LEU A 72 -0.20 -2.77 -0.01
N GLN A 73 -0.74 -2.83 -1.23
CA GLN A 73 -1.59 -1.77 -1.79
C GLN A 73 -2.88 -1.61 -0.98
N SER A 74 -3.54 -2.71 -0.62
CA SER A 74 -4.75 -2.69 0.19
C SER A 74 -4.50 -2.05 1.57
N GLN A 75 -3.43 -2.45 2.25
CA GLN A 75 -3.08 -1.89 3.55
C GLN A 75 -2.66 -0.42 3.47
N GLY A 76 -1.84 -0.06 2.47
CA GLY A 76 -1.46 1.34 2.21
C GLY A 76 -2.68 2.21 1.94
N GLY A 77 -3.63 1.73 1.13
CA GLY A 77 -4.89 2.41 0.85
C GLY A 77 -5.74 2.63 2.11
N ALA A 78 -5.89 1.60 2.95
CA ALA A 78 -6.64 1.71 4.21
C ALA A 78 -5.99 2.70 5.20
N ILE A 79 -4.66 2.71 5.29
CA ILE A 79 -3.91 3.66 6.13
C ILE A 79 -4.09 5.09 5.61
N ARG A 80 -3.98 5.30 4.29
CA ARG A 80 -4.20 6.62 3.69
C ARG A 80 -5.63 7.13 3.93
N ALA A 81 -6.62 6.28 3.70
CA ALA A 81 -8.02 6.62 3.94
C ALA A 81 -8.28 6.97 5.41
N SER A 82 -7.61 6.29 6.34
CA SER A 82 -7.67 6.62 7.77
C SER A 82 -7.03 7.97 8.05
N ALA A 83 -5.87 8.28 7.48
CA ALA A 83 -5.23 9.58 7.61
C ALA A 83 -6.12 10.72 7.09
N ASP A 84 -6.75 10.53 5.94
CA ASP A 84 -7.64 11.53 5.33
C ASP A 84 -8.89 11.77 6.21
N ARG A 85 -9.48 10.72 6.78
CA ARG A 85 -10.60 10.86 7.73
C ARG A 85 -10.21 11.66 8.98
N TYR A 86 -9.02 11.42 9.53
CA TYR A 86 -8.55 12.18 10.69
C TYR A 86 -8.31 13.66 10.37
N ARG A 87 -7.76 13.98 9.19
CA ARG A 87 -7.62 15.38 8.75
C ARG A 87 -8.98 16.06 8.59
N GLN A 88 -9.95 15.35 8.02
CA GLN A 88 -11.29 15.90 7.83
C GLN A 88 -11.99 16.15 9.16
N LEU A 89 -11.88 15.23 10.11
CA LEU A 89 -12.40 15.40 11.47
C LEU A 89 -11.76 16.61 12.17
N ASP A 90 -10.45 16.80 12.05
CA ASP A 90 -9.76 17.94 12.65
C ASP A 90 -10.23 19.27 12.04
N ALA A 91 -10.40 19.32 10.72
CA ALA A 91 -10.95 20.48 10.03
C ALA A 91 -12.39 20.80 10.45
N ASP A 92 -13.24 19.77 10.58
CA ASP A 92 -14.63 19.91 11.02
C ASP A 92 -14.71 20.41 12.47
N LEU A 93 -13.85 19.90 13.36
CA LEU A 93 -13.75 20.36 14.75
C LEU A 93 -13.26 21.81 14.83
N GLN A 94 -12.23 22.19 14.07
CA GLN A 94 -11.76 23.57 14.02
C GLN A 94 -12.85 24.53 13.50
N ALA A 95 -13.59 24.15 12.46
CA ALA A 95 -14.70 24.94 11.94
C ALA A 95 -15.84 25.08 12.95
N ALA A 96 -16.17 24.01 13.69
CA ALA A 96 -17.16 24.04 14.76
C ALA A 96 -16.73 24.94 15.93
N PHE A 97 -15.46 24.86 16.35
CA PHE A 97 -14.91 25.74 17.38
C PHE A 97 -14.90 27.21 16.95
N ALA A 98 -14.52 27.51 15.70
CA ALA A 98 -14.52 28.87 15.17
C ALA A 98 -15.95 29.46 15.14
N ARG A 99 -16.95 28.67 14.72
CA ARG A 99 -18.36 29.06 14.79
C ARG A 99 -18.81 29.29 16.22
N PHE A 100 -18.47 28.40 17.14
CA PHE A 100 -18.81 28.54 18.54
C PHE A 100 -18.20 29.80 19.18
N GLN A 101 -16.94 30.10 18.85
CA GLN A 101 -16.27 31.33 19.29
C GLN A 101 -16.95 32.58 18.72
N GLN A 102 -17.34 32.58 17.44
CA GLN A 102 -18.10 33.69 16.84
C GLN A 102 -19.44 33.92 17.54
N THR A 103 -20.17 32.85 17.87
CA THR A 103 -21.44 32.96 18.60
C THR A 103 -21.25 33.54 20.00
N LEU A 104 -20.13 33.22 20.67
CA LEU A 104 -19.80 33.75 22.00
C LEU A 104 -19.23 35.17 21.97
N SER A 105 -18.50 35.55 20.92
CA SER A 105 -17.86 36.87 20.80
C SER A 105 -18.74 37.92 20.13
N GLY A 106 -19.91 37.54 19.61
CA GLY A 106 -20.84 38.41 18.88
C GLY A 106 -22.31 38.29 19.28
N GLY A 107 -22.61 37.88 20.51
CA GLY A 107 -23.96 37.96 21.06
C GLY A 107 -24.28 39.37 21.57
N GLU A 108 -24.83 40.22 20.69
CA GLU A 108 -25.79 41.27 21.09
C GLU A 108 -27.16 40.65 21.37
#